data_AF-A0A850EK20-F1
#
_entry.id   AF-A0A850EK20-F1
#
_cell.length_a   1.000
_cell.length_b   1.000
_cell.length_c   1.000
_cell.angle_alpha   90.00
_cell.angle_beta   90.00
_cell.angle_gamma   90.00
#
_symmetry.space_group_name_H-M   'P 1'
#
loop_
_entity.id
_entity.type
_entity.pdbx_description
1 polymer ?
#
loop_
_entity_poly.entity_id
_entity_poly.type
_entity_poly.pdbx_seq_one_letter_code
_entity_poly.pdbx_strand_id
1 'polypeptide(L)' 'VVGHYECGMASLNPDTMIGHIKERGVSEEVLSTLENSGIKLTKWLKGFDNEKEGVIHTVDLIKRHPLLPPNVPVHGMIID' A
#
# COMPACT_ATOMS: atom_id res chain seq x y z
N VAL A 1 -9.01 -5.12 -11.12
CA VAL A 1 -7.72 -4.69 -10.53
C VAL A 1 -6.61 -5.20 -11.43
N VAL A 2 -5.76 -4.31 -11.92
CA VAL A 2 -4.60 -4.69 -12.74
C VAL A 2 -3.36 -4.23 -12.00
N GLY A 3 -2.58 -5.19 -11.48
CA GLY A 3 -1.23 -4.94 -11.01
C GLY A 3 -0.24 -5.06 -12.15
N HIS A 4 1.04 -4.83 -11.89
CA HIS A 4 2.11 -5.00 -12.85
C HIS A 4 3.31 -5.70 -12.19
N TYR A 5 4.08 -6.45 -12.99
CA TYR A 5 5.36 -6.99 -12.53
C TYR A 5 6.36 -5.86 -12.26
N GLU A 6 7.41 -6.20 -11.52
CA GLU A 6 8.47 -5.26 -11.13
C GLU A 6 7.93 -3.98 -10.47
N CYS A 7 6.86 -4.13 -9.68
CA CYS A 7 6.23 -3.00 -9.01
C CYS A 7 7.18 -2.39 -7.97
N GLY A 8 7.68 -1.18 -8.24
CA GLY A 8 8.59 -0.46 -7.35
C GLY A 8 8.04 -0.26 -5.93
N MET A 9 6.71 -0.29 -5.76
CA MET A 9 6.06 -0.23 -4.45
C MET A 9 6.22 -1.54 -3.65
N ALA A 10 6.14 -2.70 -4.31
CA ALA A 10 6.33 -4.00 -3.64
C ALA A 10 7.77 -4.17 -3.12
N SER A 11 8.74 -3.56 -3.80
CA SER A 11 10.17 -3.62 -3.45
C SER A 11 10.61 -2.51 -2.49
N LEU A 12 9.71 -1.65 -2.03
CA LEU A 12 10.05 -0.50 -1.21
C LEU A 12 10.41 -0.93 0.22
N ASN A 13 11.61 -0.54 0.68
CA ASN A 13 12.00 -0.67 2.08
C ASN A 13 11.54 0.56 2.87
N PRO A 14 10.57 0.42 3.81
CA PRO A 14 10.02 1.55 4.55
C PRO A 14 11.05 2.23 5.45
N ASP A 15 11.99 1.47 6.04
CA ASP A 15 13.00 2.02 6.94
C ASP A 15 13.99 2.91 6.18
N THR A 16 14.43 2.45 4.99
CA THR A 16 15.28 3.24 4.10
C THR A 16 14.57 4.52 3.66
N MET A 17 13.29 4.43 3.30
CA MET A 17 12.50 5.61 2.89
C MET A 17 12.28 6.60 4.04
N ILE A 18 12.00 6.11 5.25
CA ILE A 18 11.88 6.96 6.44
C ILE A 18 13.22 7.66 6.75
N GLY A 19 14.35 6.95 6.63
CA GLY A 19 15.68 7.56 6.75
C GLY A 19 15.88 8.71 5.76
N HIS A 20 15.60 8.47 4.48
CA HIS A 20 15.63 9.47 3.41
C HIS A 20 14.70 10.68 3.65
N ILE A 21 13.55 10.46 4.29
CA ILE A 21 12.59 11.52 4.66
C ILE A 21 13.18 12.42 5.76
N LYS A 22 13.80 11.80 6.78
CA LYS A 22 14.47 12.52 7.87
C LYS A 22 15.67 13.33 7.37
N GLU A 23 16.49 12.74 6.50
CA GLU A 23 17.64 13.42 5.89
C GLU A 23 17.25 14.66 5.08
N ARG A 24 16.04 14.66 4.49
CA ARG A 24 15.49 15.81 3.76
C ARG A 24 14.84 16.86 4.67
N GLY A 25 14.96 16.72 5.99
CA GLY A 25 14.58 17.75 6.96
C GLY A 25 13.17 17.61 7.54
N VAL A 26 12.49 16.48 7.34
CA VAL A 26 11.22 16.21 8.02
C VAL A 26 11.51 15.84 9.48
N SER A 27 10.91 16.58 10.42
CA SER A 27 11.16 16.39 11.84
C SER A 27 10.52 15.11 12.39
N GLU A 28 11.09 14.59 13.48
CA GLU A 28 10.48 13.48 14.25
C GLU A 28 9.09 13.84 14.80
N GLU A 29 8.83 15.12 15.06
CA GLU A 29 7.51 15.61 15.49
C GLU A 29 6.46 15.33 14.41
N VAL A 30 6.78 15.56 13.14
CA VAL A 30 5.85 15.25 12.03
C VAL A 30 5.61 13.75 11.93
N LEU A 31 6.66 12.93 11.99
CA LEU A 31 6.54 11.47 11.89
C LEU A 31 5.73 10.89 13.06
N SER A 32 5.99 11.35 14.28
CA SER A 32 5.23 10.95 15.47
C SER A 32 3.79 11.44 15.42
N THR A 33 3.52 12.62 14.88
CA THR A 33 2.14 13.11 14.67
C THR A 33 1.37 12.18 13.73
N LEU A 34 1.99 11.71 12.65
CA LEU A 34 1.36 10.77 11.71
C LEU A 34 1.07 9.41 12.38
N GLU A 35 2.04 8.85 13.10
CA GLU A 35 1.85 7.58 13.85
C GLU A 35 0.76 7.70 14.92
N ASN A 36 0.76 8.80 15.69
CA ASN A 36 -0.27 9.09 16.70
C ASN A 36 -1.66 9.34 16.08
N SER A 37 -1.72 9.74 14.81
CA SER A 37 -2.97 9.84 14.03
C SER A 37 -3.44 8.48 13.49
N GLY A 38 -2.78 7.39 13.85
CA GLY A 38 -3.11 6.03 13.42
C GLY A 38 -2.50 5.63 12.08
N ILE A 39 -1.65 6.48 11.48
CA ILE A 39 -0.96 6.18 10.23
C ILE A 39 0.30 5.40 10.57
N LYS A 40 0.22 4.07 10.45
CA LYS A 40 1.40 3.18 10.56
C LYS A 40 2.27 3.35 9.32
N LEU A 41 3.27 4.24 9.38
CA LEU A 41 4.06 4.68 8.23
C LEU A 41 4.76 3.51 7.54
N THR A 42 5.30 2.57 8.30
CA THR A 42 5.98 1.40 7.75
C THR A 42 5.05 0.54 6.90
N LYS A 43 3.82 0.29 7.39
CA LYS A 43 2.80 -0.45 6.65
C LYS A 43 2.29 0.35 5.44
N TRP A 44 2.10 1.65 5.62
CA TRP A 44 1.59 2.52 4.56
C TRP A 44 2.57 2.63 3.39
N LEU A 45 3.86 2.81 3.67
CA LEU A 45 4.92 2.88 2.65
C LEU A 45 5.12 1.56 1.93
N LYS A 46 5.13 0.44 2.67
CA LYS A 46 5.35 -0.89 2.09
C LYS A 46 4.16 -1.38 1.27
N GLY A 47 2.93 -1.17 1.77
CA GLY A 47 1.70 -1.58 1.10
C GLY A 47 1.46 -3.09 1.12
N PHE A 48 2.24 -3.86 0.37
CA PHE A 48 2.10 -5.32 0.15
C PHE A 48 3.46 -5.97 -0.11
N ASP A 49 3.60 -7.27 0.19
CA ASP A 49 4.89 -7.99 0.07
C ASP A 49 5.24 -8.38 -1.37
N ASN A 50 4.23 -8.58 -2.23
CA ASN A 50 4.41 -8.78 -3.67
C ASN A 50 3.17 -8.31 -4.44
N GLU A 51 3.35 -8.02 -5.72
CA GLU A 51 2.33 -7.51 -6.64
C GLU A 51 1.10 -8.42 -6.71
N LYS A 52 1.30 -9.75 -6.65
CA LYS A 52 0.20 -10.72 -6.69
C LYS A 52 -0.66 -10.65 -5.44
N GLU A 53 -0.06 -10.57 -4.27
CA GLU A 53 -0.77 -10.36 -3.01
C GLU A 53 -1.51 -9.03 -3.00
N GLY A 54 -0.90 -7.96 -3.50
CA GLY A 54 -1.55 -6.65 -3.65
C GLY A 54 -2.83 -6.73 -4.49
N VAL A 55 -2.78 -7.40 -5.65
CA VAL A 55 -3.95 -7.60 -6.51
C VAL A 55 -5.02 -8.45 -5.82
N ILE A 56 -4.65 -9.58 -5.22
CA ILE A 56 -5.59 -10.47 -4.53
C ILE A 56 -6.28 -9.75 -3.36
N HIS A 57 -5.51 -9.06 -2.52
CA HIS A 57 -6.03 -8.31 -1.38
C HIS A 57 -7.01 -7.23 -1.82
N THR A 58 -6.64 -6.46 -2.86
CA THR A 58 -7.50 -5.39 -3.39
C THR A 58 -8.78 -5.95 -4.00
N VAL A 59 -8.70 -7.08 -4.72
CA VAL A 59 -9.89 -7.76 -5.26
C VAL A 59 -10.82 -8.21 -4.13
N ASP A 60 -10.29 -8.83 -3.07
CA ASP A 60 -11.10 -9.28 -1.93
C ASP A 60 -11.75 -8.10 -1.20
N LEU A 61 -11.01 -6.99 -1.02
CA LEU A 61 -11.52 -5.76 -0.42
C LEU A 61 -12.69 -5.18 -1.22
N ILE A 62 -12.54 -5.04 -2.55
CA ILE A 62 -13.61 -4.54 -3.41
C ILE A 62 -14.81 -5.48 -3.37
N LYS A 63 -14.58 -6.80 -3.45
CA LYS A 63 -15.64 -7.82 -3.45
C LYS A 63 -16.46 -7.83 -2.17
N ARG A 64 -15.86 -7.47 -1.03
CA ARG A 64 -16.54 -7.35 0.27
C ARG A 64 -17.05 -5.95 0.58
N HIS A 65 -16.83 -4.99 -0.32
CA HIS A 65 -17.14 -3.60 -0.04
C HIS A 65 -18.67 -3.40 0.03
N PRO A 66 -19.20 -2.78 1.10
CA PRO A 66 -20.65 -2.64 1.29
C PRO A 66 -21.34 -1.77 0.23
N LEU A 67 -20.57 -0.94 -0.47
CA LEU A 67 -21.05 -0.12 -1.58
C LEU A 67 -20.89 -0.80 -2.96
N LEU A 68 -20.35 -2.02 -3.05
CA LEU A 68 -20.33 -2.77 -4.31
C LEU A 68 -21.75 -3.27 -4.61
N PRO A 69 -22.34 -2.91 -5.77
CA PRO A 69 -23.65 -3.43 -6.14
C PRO A 69 -23.64 -4.96 -6.24
N PRO A 70 -24.77 -5.63 -5.90
CA PRO A 70 -24.85 -7.08 -6.03
C PRO A 70 -24.62 -7.51 -7.48
N ASN A 71 -24.03 -8.70 -7.65
CA ASN A 71 -23.78 -9.34 -8.94
C ASN A 71 -22.77 -8.63 -9.88
N VAL A 72 -21.97 -7.70 -9.37
CA VAL A 72 -20.84 -7.13 -10.12
C VAL A 72 -19.60 -8.03 -9.96
N PRO A 73 -19.06 -8.64 -11.03
CA PRO A 73 -17.87 -9.45 -10.92
C PRO A 73 -16.63 -8.57 -10.70
N VAL A 74 -15.71 -9.04 -9.87
CA VAL A 74 -14.43 -8.36 -9.57
C VAL A 74 -13.29 -9.27 -9.99
N HIS A 75 -12.46 -8.80 -10.92
CA HIS A 75 -11.34 -9.56 -11.47
C HIS A 75 -9.99 -8.96 -11.10
N GLY A 76 -8.97 -9.81 -10.98
CA GLY A 76 -7.57 -9.45 -10.76
C GLY A 76 -6.71 -9.95 -11.91
N MET A 77 -5.77 -9.13 -12.39
CA MET A 77 -4.78 -9.47 -13.41
C MET A 77 -3.44 -8.82 -13.07
N ILE A 78 -2.36 -9.34 -13.63
CA ILE A 78 -1.02 -8.74 -13.60
C ILE A 78 -0.57 -8.57 -15.04
N ILE A 79 -0.12 -7.36 -15.38
CA ILE A 79 0.50 -7.05 -16.68
C ILE A 79 2.03 -7.11 -16.54
N ASP A 80 2.68 -7.45 -17.65
CA ASP A 80 4.13 -7.27 -17.85
C ASP A 80 4.39 -5.89 -18.45
#